data_AF-A0A6N7RRU5-F1
#
_entry.id   AF-A0A6N7RRU5-F1
#
_cell.length_a   1.000
_cell.length_b   1.000
_cell.length_c   1.000
_cell.angle_alpha   90.00
_cell.angle_beta   90.00
_cell.angle_gamma   90.00
#
_symmetry.space_group_name_H-M   'P 1'
#
loop_
_entity.id
_entity.type
_entity.pdbx_description
1 polymer ?
#
loop_
_entity_poly.entity_id
_entity_poly.type
_entity_poly.pdbx_seq_one_letter_code
_entity_poly.pdbx_strand_id
1 'polypeptide(L)'
;MLRKTVITLATFFFVGAVVFGAVAAANPTVGLPRAIEPDSACPAVGCASGSCHGFGDVPQPDGEHEMVCPEAGCASVECHAWDTLSTRYYRASDASLNLWILAPVALVGLLILIVRKL
;
A
#
# COMPACT_ATOMS: atom_id res chain seq x y z
N MET A 1 25.57 27.61 -3.71
CA MET A 1 24.67 26.44 -3.77
C MET A 1 23.64 26.48 -2.64
N LEU A 2 24.06 26.55 -1.36
CA LEU A 2 23.18 26.51 -0.18
C LEU A 2 21.99 27.50 -0.22
N ARG A 3 22.24 28.79 -0.50
CA ARG A 3 21.16 29.80 -0.59
C ARG A 3 20.08 29.44 -1.62
N LYS A 4 20.47 28.92 -2.79
CA LYS A 4 19.51 28.49 -3.82
C LYS A 4 18.72 27.26 -3.36
N THR A 5 19.40 26.27 -2.78
CA THR A 5 18.75 25.06 -2.24
C THR A 5 17.75 25.39 -1.13
N VAL A 6 18.11 26.28 -0.20
CA VAL A 6 17.23 26.73 0.89
C VAL A 6 16.01 27.45 0.33
N ILE A 7 16.21 28.38 -0.62
CA ILE A 7 15.09 29.06 -1.28
C ILE A 7 14.18 28.05 -1.97
N THR A 8 14.74 27.10 -2.73
CA THR A 8 13.96 26.06 -3.41
C THR A 8 13.15 25.22 -2.43
N LEU A 9 13.77 24.71 -1.35
CA LEU A 9 13.07 23.91 -0.33
C LEU A 9 11.96 24.71 0.35
N ALA A 10 12.23 25.97 0.71
CA ALA A 10 11.23 26.85 1.31
C ALA A 10 10.04 27.10 0.37
N THR A 11 10.30 27.32 -0.93
CA THR A 11 9.23 27.49 -1.93
C THR A 11 8.39 26.22 -2.07
N PHE A 12 9.02 25.05 -2.20
CA PHE A 12 8.30 23.78 -2.29
C PHE A 12 7.46 23.51 -1.04
N PHE A 13 8.03 23.76 0.14
CA PHE A 13 7.32 23.64 1.41
C PHE A 13 6.11 24.57 1.46
N PHE A 14 6.27 25.84 1.09
CA PHE A 14 5.21 26.83 1.13
C PHE A 14 4.07 26.49 0.15
N VAL A 15 4.41 26.12 -1.09
CA VAL A 15 3.42 25.66 -2.08
C VAL A 15 2.70 24.41 -1.57
N GLY A 16 3.41 23.44 -1.01
CA GLY A 16 2.83 22.24 -0.42
C GLY A 16 1.87 22.56 0.73
N ALA A 17 2.25 23.48 1.62
CA ALA A 17 1.42 23.92 2.75
C ALA A 17 0.13 24.62 2.27
N VAL A 18 0.22 25.49 1.27
CA VAL A 18 -0.94 26.18 0.69
C VAL A 18 -1.90 25.17 0.03
N VAL A 19 -1.37 24.25 -0.79
CA VAL A 19 -2.18 23.21 -1.44
C VAL A 19 -2.84 22.31 -0.40
N PHE A 20 -2.07 21.81 0.57
CA PHE A 20 -2.60 20.98 1.66
C PHE A 20 -3.70 21.70 2.44
N GLY A 21 -3.46 22.94 2.85
CA GLY A 21 -4.43 23.74 3.60
C GLY A 21 -5.72 24.00 2.81
N ALA A 22 -5.61 24.32 1.52
CA ALA A 22 -6.77 24.55 0.67
C ALA A 22 -7.64 23.28 0.51
N VAL A 23 -7.02 22.12 0.29
CA VAL A 23 -7.76 20.87 0.15
C VAL A 23 -8.33 20.40 1.49
N ALA A 24 -7.57 20.51 2.58
CA ALA A 24 -8.06 20.17 3.93
C ALA A 24 -9.26 21.04 4.35
N ALA A 25 -9.28 22.32 3.97
CA ALA A 25 -10.43 23.20 4.20
C ALA A 25 -11.66 22.79 3.37
N ALA A 26 -11.46 22.20 2.20
CA ALA A 26 -12.53 21.79 1.30
C ALA A 26 -13.05 20.35 1.56
N ASN A 27 -12.22 19.48 2.17
CA ASN A 27 -12.55 18.09 2.37
C ASN A 27 -12.08 17.58 3.75
N PRO A 28 -12.99 17.21 4.66
CA PRO A 28 -12.65 16.77 6.01
C PRO A 28 -11.91 15.41 6.04
N THR A 29 -11.87 14.68 4.93
CA THR A 29 -11.11 13.41 4.85
C THR A 29 -9.62 13.62 4.60
N VAL A 30 -9.19 14.85 4.31
CA VAL A 30 -7.79 15.17 4.06
C VAL A 30 -7.08 15.53 5.37
N GLY A 31 -6.02 14.77 5.67
CA GLY A 31 -5.23 14.92 6.89
C GLY A 31 -3.76 14.56 6.68
N LEU A 32 -3.01 14.59 7.77
CA LEU A 32 -1.61 14.14 7.76
C LEU A 32 -1.54 12.64 7.41
N PRO A 33 -0.42 12.18 6.81
CA PRO A 33 -0.20 10.77 6.56
C PRO A 33 -0.41 9.96 7.84
N ARG A 34 -1.31 8.98 7.78
CA ARG A 34 -1.58 8.01 8.84
C ARG A 34 -1.17 6.62 8.38
N ALA A 35 -0.93 5.72 9.33
CA ALA A 35 -0.73 4.32 9.01
C ALA A 35 -1.96 3.75 8.30
N ILE A 36 -1.73 2.80 7.40
CA ILE A 36 -2.80 2.03 6.75
C ILE A 36 -3.26 0.97 7.74
N GLU A 37 -4.52 1.06 8.14
CA GLU A 37 -5.21 0.13 9.03
C GLU A 37 -6.18 -0.76 8.22
N PRO A 38 -6.66 -1.90 8.75
CA PRO A 38 -7.55 -2.81 8.02
C PRO A 38 -8.86 -2.17 7.52
N ASP A 39 -9.31 -1.12 8.19
CA ASP A 39 -10.49 -0.32 7.90
C ASP A 39 -10.19 0.93 7.04
N SER A 40 -8.93 1.14 6.65
CA SER A 40 -8.56 2.25 5.78
C SER A 40 -9.17 2.07 4.38
N ALA A 41 -9.84 3.11 3.90
CA ALA A 41 -10.40 3.11 2.56
C ALA A 41 -9.30 3.11 1.49
N CYS A 42 -9.45 2.26 0.47
CA CYS A 42 -8.56 2.26 -0.68
C CYS A 42 -8.77 3.55 -1.50
N PRO A 43 -7.72 4.34 -1.81
CA PRO A 43 -7.88 5.60 -2.53
C PRO A 43 -8.48 5.45 -3.94
N ALA A 44 -8.35 4.28 -4.57
CA ALA A 44 -8.86 4.03 -5.91
C ALA A 44 -10.38 3.81 -5.96
N VAL A 45 -10.97 3.27 -4.89
CA VAL A 45 -12.38 2.82 -4.87
C VAL A 45 -13.19 3.38 -3.69
N GLY A 46 -12.55 3.96 -2.68
CA GLY A 46 -13.19 4.68 -1.57
C GLY A 46 -13.81 3.81 -0.47
N CYS A 47 -13.70 2.48 -0.55
CA CYS A 47 -14.19 1.54 0.46
C CYS A 47 -13.03 0.80 1.15
N ALA A 48 -13.30 0.24 2.33
CA ALA A 48 -12.34 -0.53 3.10
C ALA A 48 -12.45 -2.03 2.77
N SER A 49 -11.33 -2.66 2.42
CA SER A 49 -11.15 -4.12 2.37
C SER A 49 -12.37 -4.88 1.79
N GLY A 50 -12.97 -5.80 2.56
CA GLY A 50 -14.09 -6.64 2.13
C GLY A 50 -15.39 -5.91 1.79
N SER A 51 -15.51 -4.62 2.10
CA SER A 51 -16.61 -3.80 1.60
C SER A 51 -16.48 -3.52 0.09
N CYS A 52 -15.26 -3.54 -0.46
CA CYS A 52 -15.02 -3.33 -1.90
C CYS A 52 -15.12 -4.62 -2.71
N HIS A 53 -14.63 -5.71 -2.14
CA HIS A 53 -14.41 -6.96 -2.88
C HIS A 53 -15.23 -8.15 -2.37
N GLY A 54 -15.99 -7.98 -1.28
CA GLY A 54 -16.82 -9.03 -0.70
C GLY A 54 -16.00 -10.18 -0.12
N PHE A 55 -15.86 -10.24 1.21
CA PHE A 55 -15.23 -11.41 1.84
C PHE A 55 -16.11 -12.67 1.82
N GLY A 56 -17.35 -12.57 1.33
CA GLY A 56 -18.27 -13.71 1.22
C GLY A 56 -17.80 -14.78 0.25
N ASP A 57 -16.98 -14.42 -0.74
CA ASP A 57 -16.47 -15.35 -1.74
C ASP A 57 -15.07 -15.91 -1.38
N VAL A 58 -14.56 -15.63 -0.17
CA VAL A 58 -13.31 -16.22 0.30
C VAL A 58 -13.53 -17.72 0.50
N PRO A 59 -12.75 -18.59 -0.17
CA PRO A 59 -12.94 -20.04 -0.08
C PRO A 59 -12.87 -20.54 1.38
N GLN A 60 -13.78 -21.45 1.72
CA GLN A 60 -13.84 -22.14 3.00
C GLN A 60 -13.49 -23.63 2.83
N PRO A 61 -12.94 -24.29 3.86
CA PRO A 61 -12.73 -25.73 3.81
C PRO A 61 -14.07 -26.43 3.58
N ASP A 62 -14.13 -27.25 2.55
CA ASP A 62 -15.32 -28.00 2.16
C ASP A 62 -15.14 -29.52 2.26
N GLY A 63 -13.94 -29.98 2.62
CA GLY A 63 -13.59 -31.39 2.69
C GLY A 63 -13.38 -32.07 1.33
N GLU A 64 -13.59 -31.36 0.21
CA GLU A 64 -13.52 -31.90 -1.16
C GLU A 64 -12.29 -31.35 -1.90
N HIS A 65 -12.00 -30.06 -1.74
CA HIS A 65 -10.91 -29.36 -2.44
C HIS A 65 -9.67 -29.17 -1.56
N GLU A 66 -9.47 -30.04 -0.57
CA GLU A 66 -8.30 -30.00 0.29
C GLU A 66 -7.07 -30.53 -0.45
N MET A 67 -5.95 -29.82 -0.30
CA MET A 67 -4.68 -30.19 -0.91
C MET A 67 -3.79 -30.88 0.10
N VAL A 68 -3.08 -31.93 -0.31
CA VAL A 68 -2.06 -32.56 0.54
C VAL A 68 -0.70 -31.94 0.24
N CYS A 69 0.02 -31.51 1.27
CA CYS A 69 1.38 -31.02 1.13
C CYS A 69 2.31 -32.18 0.76
N PRO A 70 2.99 -32.15 -0.41
CA PRO A 70 3.84 -33.27 -0.83
C PRO A 70 5.06 -33.45 0.08
N GLU A 71 5.53 -32.39 0.72
CA GLU A 71 6.71 -32.42 1.61
C GLU A 71 6.36 -32.95 3.02
N ALA A 72 5.23 -32.51 3.58
CA ALA A 72 4.85 -32.78 4.97
C ALA A 72 3.74 -33.83 5.13
N GLY A 73 3.05 -34.21 4.05
CA GLY A 73 1.99 -35.22 4.04
C GLY A 73 0.66 -34.82 4.70
N CYS A 74 0.58 -33.63 5.30
CA CYS A 74 -0.62 -33.09 5.93
C CYS A 74 -1.63 -32.52 4.92
N ALA A 75 -2.91 -32.55 5.30
CA ALA A 75 -3.94 -31.85 4.54
C ALA A 75 -3.82 -30.32 4.69
N SER A 76 -4.34 -29.58 3.74
CA SER A 76 -4.20 -28.12 3.67
C SER A 76 -4.79 -27.41 4.88
N VAL A 77 -5.83 -28.01 5.49
CA VAL A 77 -6.51 -27.51 6.69
C VAL A 77 -5.78 -27.84 7.99
N GLU A 78 -4.99 -28.92 7.99
CA GLU A 78 -4.18 -29.35 9.13
C GLU A 78 -2.85 -28.60 9.19
N CYS A 79 -2.39 -28.12 8.03
CA CYS A 79 -1.18 -27.34 7.86
C CYS A 79 -1.46 -25.87 7.55
N HIS A 80 -0.41 -25.08 7.42
CA HIS A 80 -0.46 -23.62 7.21
C HIS A 80 -0.89 -23.22 5.79
N ALA A 81 -1.14 -24.18 4.88
CA ALA A 81 -1.48 -23.90 3.50
C ALA A 81 -2.82 -23.18 3.36
N TRP A 82 -3.86 -23.64 4.07
CA TRP A 82 -5.19 -23.03 4.02
C TRP A 82 -5.22 -21.62 4.63
N ASP A 83 -4.54 -21.45 5.77
CA ASP A 83 -4.39 -20.14 6.41
C ASP A 83 -3.65 -19.16 5.49
N THR A 84 -2.57 -19.60 4.84
CA THR A 84 -1.82 -18.77 3.88
C THR A 84 -2.66 -18.34 2.69
N LEU A 85 -3.52 -19.21 2.16
CA LEU A 85 -4.42 -18.90 1.04
C LEU A 85 -5.52 -17.92 1.46
N SER A 86 -6.23 -18.22 2.54
CA SER A 86 -7.40 -17.45 2.96
C SER A 86 -7.02 -16.07 3.52
N THR A 87 -5.96 -15.97 4.33
CA THR A 87 -5.53 -14.69 4.94
C THR A 87 -5.05 -13.67 3.91
N ARG A 88 -4.56 -14.09 2.74
CA ARG A 88 -4.16 -13.19 1.66
C ARG A 88 -5.32 -12.40 1.05
N TYR A 89 -6.55 -12.92 1.10
CA TYR A 89 -7.72 -12.16 0.65
C TYR A 89 -8.03 -10.95 1.56
N TYR A 90 -7.52 -10.96 2.80
CA TYR A 90 -7.72 -9.89 3.79
C TYR A 90 -6.55 -8.91 3.87
N ARG A 91 -5.56 -9.01 2.98
CA ARG A 91 -4.37 -8.15 2.99
C ARG A 91 -4.15 -7.50 1.63
N ALA A 92 -3.81 -6.22 1.64
CA ALA A 92 -3.32 -5.55 0.44
C ALA A 92 -1.98 -6.19 0.00
N SER A 93 -1.72 -6.21 -1.31
CA SER A 93 -0.45 -6.73 -1.83
C SER A 93 0.68 -5.74 -1.54
N ASP A 94 1.52 -6.02 -0.54
CA ASP A 94 2.71 -5.22 -0.22
C ASP A 94 3.66 -5.10 -1.42
N ALA A 95 3.65 -6.09 -2.32
CA ALA A 95 4.44 -6.08 -3.54
C ALA A 95 4.03 -4.97 -4.50
N SER A 96 2.73 -4.68 -4.63
CA SER A 96 2.26 -3.62 -5.54
C SER A 96 2.62 -2.23 -4.99
N LEU A 97 2.51 -2.03 -3.67
CA LEU A 97 2.89 -0.78 -3.02
C LEU A 97 4.40 -0.51 -3.20
N ASN A 98 5.22 -1.52 -2.94
CA ASN A 98 6.68 -1.41 -3.09
C ASN A 98 7.10 -1.19 -4.55
N LEU A 99 6.48 -1.89 -5.50
CA LEU A 99 6.82 -1.78 -6.92
C LEU A 99 6.33 -0.48 -7.56
N TRP A 100 5.10 -0.07 -7.31
CA TRP A 100 4.48 1.05 -8.03
C TRP A 100 4.66 2.40 -7.35
N ILE A 101 4.93 2.44 -6.04
CA ILE A 101 5.16 3.71 -5.32
C ILE A 101 6.63 3.90 -4.97
N LEU A 102 7.26 2.92 -4.31
CA LEU A 102 8.65 3.11 -3.83
C LEU A 102 9.68 3.02 -4.95
N ALA A 103 9.53 2.09 -5.90
CA ALA A 103 10.51 1.91 -6.97
C ALA A 103 10.66 3.16 -7.88
N PRO A 104 9.58 3.85 -8.32
CA PRO A 104 9.71 5.09 -9.09
C PRO A 104 10.40 6.22 -8.30
N VAL A 105 10.10 6.35 -7.00
CA VAL A 105 10.74 7.36 -6.15
C VAL A 105 12.23 7.08 -6.01
N ALA A 106 12.62 5.82 -5.78
CA ALA A 106 14.02 5.40 -5.73
C ALA A 106 14.73 5.63 -7.07
N LEU A 107 14.09 5.27 -8.19
CA LEU A 107 14.62 5.48 -9.54
C LEU A 107 14.84 6.96 -9.83
N VAL A 108 13.86 7.82 -9.56
CA VAL A 108 13.97 9.27 -9.75
C VAL A 108 15.07 9.84 -8.85
N GLY A 109 15.13 9.42 -7.59
CA GLY A 109 16.22 9.79 -6.67
C GLY A 109 17.59 9.43 -7.23
N LEU A 110 17.78 8.19 -7.71
CA LEU A 110 19.02 7.73 -8.33
C LEU A 110 19.37 8.51 -9.59
N LEU A 111 18.41 8.74 -10.49
CA LEU A 111 18.61 9.53 -11.71
C LEU A 111 19.01 10.97 -11.40
N ILE A 112 18.38 11.59 -10.40
CA ILE A 112 18.74 12.92 -9.91
C ILE A 112 20.19 12.93 -9.43
N LEU A 113 20.62 11.90 -8.68
CA LEU A 113 21.99 11.79 -8.21
C LEU A 113 22.97 11.62 -9.38
N ILE A 114 22.68 10.76 -10.36
CA ILE A 114 23.51 10.57 -11.56
C ILE A 114 23.62 11.87 -12.36
N VAL A 115 22.49 12.56 -12.62
CA VAL A 115 22.44 13.78 -13.43
C VAL A 115 23.09 14.96 -12.72
N ARG A 116 22.83 15.13 -11.42
CA ARG A 116 23.44 16.20 -10.60
C ARG A 116 24.90 15.93 -10.30
N LYS A 117 25.42 14.77 -10.71
CA LYS A 117 26.69 14.24 -10.31
C LYS A 117 26.81 14.25 -8.78
N LEU A 118 26.29 13.19 -8.17
CA LEU A 118 27.24 12.45 -7.34
C LEU A 118 28.52 12.20 -8.16
#